data_AF-E3MZN3-F1
#
_entry.id   AF-E3MZN3-F1
#
_cell.length_a   1.000
_cell.length_b   1.000
_cell.length_c   1.000
_cell.angle_alpha   90.00
_cell.angle_beta   90.00
_cell.angle_gamma   90.00
#
_symmetry.space_group_name_H-M   'P 1'
#
loop_
_entity.id
_entity.type
_entity.pdbx_description
1 polymer ?
#
loop_
_entity_poly.entity_id
_entity_poly.type
_entity_poly.pdbx_seq_one_letter_code
_entity_poly.pdbx_strand_id
1 'polypeptide(L)'
;MSGGAIEYISEEYEVSRDSSVLKTSIKNQITCVLKGTMSNSYKVNFTWEFDWNEPKSQGVFEITGHISIKSSKNAFAPVKIDVKLTEDNRTITKHLGGGCYTHYFVTYEYSLTPHLVPPEEPPYHVIFAPSDKNDAILVVDGKKLHVNKAFLSYHSDFFRALFSSNFKEGQMDEIPIGDVSYEDFALLLSSFYPNPVTPTDETVERFLEIANRFLVSSAMSIAERHLMNNSRINNEYMLYLADEYGMPTLLEKCIRRLNIMETPKNFKRSTQYKRMSDSTKTKVLDRIRVPGAEKRTTPIKSIFTWKFYWDKLKSQGVDELSGHITVTSSNNRFTPTKIGVRLTENGQVVTSEIECLPYYVYVSYVYSFTPLLMPKFRRNRWITTMRCFCHLDKNAHDSGVSTERSFMLTKRSMSSPITSDFFHALFLIEFQRRTNGMKFQFGDVSFDDFALLLSTIYPNPVLPCDRTVEKLLEMGHRFLVSSVISNSENHLLRYSKFNTEKIIWLADEYNMPRLLDNCIRRLNTLEKANKMKKSDKYEQLSDETKLKIVDRIFKLSHI
;
A
#
# COMPACT_ATOMS: atom_id res chain seq x y z
N MET A 1 4.67 -15.21 6.19
CA MET A 1 4.69 -16.65 6.52
C MET A 1 3.34 -17.06 7.06
N SER A 2 2.82 -18.25 6.75
CA SER A 2 1.62 -18.81 7.39
C SER A 2 1.86 -18.89 8.90
N GLY A 3 0.98 -18.34 9.73
CA GLY A 3 1.11 -18.30 11.20
C GLY A 3 0.94 -19.65 11.91
N GLY A 4 1.37 -20.75 11.29
CA GLY A 4 1.35 -22.09 11.87
C GLY A 4 2.63 -22.37 12.66
N ALA A 5 2.53 -23.26 13.65
CA ALA A 5 3.68 -23.75 14.40
C ALA A 5 4.67 -24.49 13.48
N ILE A 6 5.96 -24.22 13.66
CA ILE A 6 7.06 -24.87 12.97
C ILE A 6 7.41 -26.13 13.76
N GLU A 7 7.05 -27.27 13.20
CA GLU A 7 7.26 -28.58 13.83
C GLU A 7 8.42 -29.34 13.18
N TYR A 8 9.21 -29.99 14.02
CA TYR A 8 10.33 -30.85 13.62
C TYR A 8 10.44 -32.03 14.57
N ILE A 9 10.74 -33.20 14.02
CA ILE A 9 11.03 -34.43 14.75
C ILE A 9 12.37 -34.94 14.25
N SER A 10 13.27 -35.24 15.18
CA SER A 10 14.62 -35.70 14.86
C SER A 10 14.69 -37.21 14.63
N GLU A 11 15.76 -37.63 13.95
CA GLU A 11 16.21 -39.01 14.00
C GLU A 11 16.84 -39.33 15.37
N GLU A 12 17.13 -40.61 15.63
CA GLU A 12 17.82 -41.04 16.84
C GLU A 12 19.30 -40.67 16.80
N TYR A 13 19.79 -40.08 17.89
CA TYR A 13 21.18 -39.70 18.05
C TYR A 13 21.84 -40.43 19.21
N GLU A 14 23.07 -40.87 18.99
CA GLU A 14 23.93 -41.45 20.02
C GLU A 14 24.92 -40.41 20.54
N VAL A 15 24.84 -40.11 21.84
CA VAL A 15 25.80 -39.28 22.56
C VAL A 15 26.66 -40.18 23.44
N SER A 16 27.99 -40.09 23.30
CA SER A 16 28.94 -40.87 24.10
C SER A 16 29.98 -39.96 24.75
N ARG A 17 30.92 -40.55 25.50
CA ARG A 17 32.03 -39.79 26.12
C ARG A 17 33.04 -39.29 25.09
N ASP A 18 33.21 -40.05 24.02
CA ASP A 18 34.24 -39.82 23.01
C ASP A 18 33.69 -39.10 21.77
N SER A 19 32.38 -38.84 21.72
CA SER A 19 31.70 -38.15 20.63
C SER A 19 30.77 -37.04 21.14
N SER A 20 31.05 -35.79 20.74
CA SER A 20 30.07 -34.71 20.82
C SER A 20 29.15 -34.77 19.61
N VAL A 21 27.84 -34.84 19.81
CA VAL A 21 26.90 -34.79 18.69
C VAL A 21 26.72 -33.34 18.26
N LEU A 22 27.13 -33.04 17.04
CA LEU A 22 26.87 -31.78 16.34
C LEU A 22 25.99 -32.09 15.14
N LYS A 23 24.71 -31.72 15.21
CA LYS A 23 23.75 -31.93 14.13
C LYS A 23 22.99 -30.66 13.83
N THR A 24 22.89 -30.36 12.54
CA THR A 24 22.21 -29.19 12.03
C THR A 24 20.93 -29.62 11.32
N SER A 25 19.79 -29.09 11.73
CA SER A 25 18.51 -29.26 11.06
C SER A 25 18.00 -27.91 10.56
N ILE A 26 17.47 -27.88 9.34
CA ILE A 26 16.89 -26.67 8.75
C ILE A 26 15.42 -26.92 8.48
N LYS A 27 14.54 -26.10 9.06
CA LYS A 27 13.09 -26.17 8.85
C LYS A 27 12.49 -24.77 8.83
N ASN A 28 11.71 -24.45 7.80
CA ASN A 28 11.08 -23.14 7.62
C ASN A 28 12.03 -21.96 7.87
N GLN A 29 13.25 -22.02 7.30
CA GLN A 29 14.28 -20.97 7.41
C GLN A 29 14.82 -20.74 8.82
N ILE A 30 14.52 -21.64 9.76
CA ILE A 30 15.19 -21.72 11.07
C ILE A 30 16.21 -22.85 11.00
N THR A 31 17.46 -22.52 11.31
CA THR A 31 18.54 -23.50 11.46
C THR A 31 18.71 -23.78 12.94
N CYS A 32 18.57 -25.04 13.34
CA CYS A 32 18.82 -25.50 14.71
C CYS A 32 20.08 -26.37 14.72
N VAL A 33 21.04 -26.05 15.59
CA VAL A 33 22.23 -26.84 15.84
C VAL A 33 22.13 -27.46 17.22
N LEU A 34 22.03 -28.80 17.27
CA LEU A 34 22.12 -29.56 18.51
C LEU A 34 23.57 -29.89 18.82
N LYS A 35 24.00 -29.58 20.03
CA LYS A 35 25.26 -29.94 20.67
C LYS A 35 24.99 -30.84 21.87
N GLY A 36 25.44 -32.09 21.82
CA GLY A 36 25.41 -33.02 22.95
C GLY A 36 26.81 -33.22 23.51
N THR A 37 27.03 -32.91 24.79
CA THR A 37 28.32 -33.13 25.47
C THR A 37 28.12 -33.88 26.77
N MET A 38 28.92 -34.92 27.02
CA MET A 38 28.83 -35.70 28.24
C MET A 38 29.92 -35.27 29.23
N SER A 39 29.50 -34.96 30.45
CA SER A 39 30.41 -34.60 31.54
C SER A 39 31.02 -35.85 32.19
N ASN A 40 32.09 -35.68 32.97
CA ASN A 40 32.72 -36.76 33.73
C ASN A 40 31.81 -37.43 34.76
N SER A 41 30.67 -36.81 35.09
CA SER A 41 29.65 -37.35 35.99
C SER A 41 28.58 -38.20 35.30
N TYR A 42 28.81 -38.64 34.05
CA TYR A 42 27.84 -39.36 33.21
C TYR A 42 26.52 -38.60 32.97
N LYS A 43 26.53 -37.28 33.19
CA LYS A 43 25.42 -36.38 32.83
C LYS A 43 25.66 -35.83 31.44
N VAL A 44 24.60 -35.74 30.64
CA VAL A 44 24.64 -35.19 29.30
C VAL A 44 24.04 -33.80 29.28
N ASN A 45 24.75 -32.88 28.66
CA ASN A 45 24.34 -31.53 28.39
C ASN A 45 23.91 -31.43 26.93
N PHE A 46 22.63 -31.14 26.73
CA PHE A 46 22.07 -30.83 25.42
C PHE A 46 21.95 -29.33 25.27
N THR A 47 22.53 -28.78 24.22
CA THR A 47 22.46 -27.37 23.86
C THR A 47 21.88 -27.26 22.46
N TRP A 48 20.75 -26.58 22.32
CA TRP A 48 20.14 -26.22 21.05
C TRP A 48 20.43 -24.76 20.76
N GLU A 49 21.03 -24.49 19.60
CA GLU A 49 21.34 -23.16 19.12
C GLU A 49 20.50 -22.86 17.88
N PHE A 50 19.67 -21.82 17.94
CA PHE A 50 18.74 -21.46 16.88
C PHE A 50 19.22 -20.22 16.12
N ASP A 51 19.50 -20.38 14.84
CA ASP A 51 19.63 -19.28 13.89
C ASP A 51 18.31 -19.06 13.14
N TRP A 52 17.75 -17.88 13.34
CA TRP A 52 16.50 -17.43 12.75
C TRP A 52 16.64 -16.05 12.11
N ASN A 53 17.84 -15.73 11.59
CA ASN A 53 18.14 -14.47 10.93
C ASN A 53 17.24 -14.18 9.70
N GLU A 54 16.84 -15.21 8.94
CA GLU A 54 15.90 -15.07 7.81
C GLU A 54 14.48 -14.70 8.27
N PRO A 55 13.83 -15.43 9.18
CA PRO A 55 12.55 -15.01 9.76
C PRO A 55 12.60 -13.63 10.42
N LYS A 56 13.71 -13.27 11.06
CA LYS A 56 13.95 -11.92 11.62
C LYS A 56 13.91 -10.84 10.53
N SER A 57 14.53 -11.09 9.37
CA SER A 57 14.46 -10.17 8.22
C SER A 57 13.04 -9.99 7.66
N GLN A 58 12.14 -10.93 7.97
CA GLN A 58 10.73 -10.90 7.59
C GLN A 58 9.81 -10.34 8.69
N GLY A 59 10.38 -9.80 9.77
CA GLY A 59 9.64 -9.07 10.83
C GLY A 59 9.28 -9.90 12.06
N VAL A 60 9.79 -11.13 12.20
CA VAL A 60 9.64 -11.92 13.43
C VAL A 60 10.54 -11.29 14.50
N PHE A 61 10.03 -11.14 15.73
CA PHE A 61 10.79 -10.55 16.85
C PHE A 61 10.99 -11.51 18.03
N GLU A 62 10.08 -12.46 18.21
CA GLU A 62 10.17 -13.48 19.26
C GLU A 62 9.72 -14.83 18.66
N ILE A 63 10.31 -15.93 19.13
CA ILE A 63 9.82 -17.27 18.82
C ILE A 63 9.56 -17.98 20.14
N THR A 64 8.32 -18.40 20.37
CA THR A 64 7.97 -19.21 21.55
C THR A 64 7.59 -20.61 21.15
N GLY A 65 7.77 -21.58 22.02
CA GLY A 65 7.37 -22.94 21.73
C GLY A 65 7.84 -23.91 22.79
N HIS A 66 8.07 -25.14 22.39
CA HIS A 66 8.63 -26.16 23.27
C HIS A 66 9.52 -27.13 22.52
N ILE A 67 10.52 -27.66 23.23
CA ILE A 67 11.33 -28.80 22.82
C ILE A 67 10.98 -29.97 23.73
N SER A 68 10.65 -31.11 23.15
CA SER A 68 10.49 -32.38 23.89
C SER A 68 11.65 -33.29 23.53
N ILE A 69 12.38 -33.79 24.54
CA ILE A 69 13.48 -34.74 24.36
C ILE A 69 13.16 -36.03 25.13
N LYS A 70 13.39 -37.18 24.48
CA LYS A 70 13.16 -38.51 25.05
C LYS A 70 14.36 -39.42 24.82
N SER A 71 14.63 -40.29 25.78
CA SER A 71 15.62 -41.36 25.63
C SER A 71 14.96 -42.60 25.06
N SER A 72 15.50 -43.11 23.95
CA SER A 72 14.98 -44.34 23.32
C SER A 72 15.19 -45.59 24.16
N LYS A 73 16.20 -45.57 25.05
CA LYS A 73 16.48 -46.65 26.00
C LYS A 73 16.00 -46.34 27.43
N ASN A 74 15.09 -45.37 27.58
CA ASN A 74 14.53 -44.95 28.88
C ASN A 74 15.60 -44.57 29.93
N ALA A 75 16.77 -44.07 29.50
CA ALA A 75 17.83 -43.63 30.41
C ALA A 75 17.43 -42.38 31.23
N PHE A 76 16.41 -41.66 30.79
CA PHE A 76 15.73 -40.59 31.51
C PHE A 76 14.28 -40.47 31.02
N ALA A 77 13.39 -39.96 31.87
CA ALA A 77 11.99 -39.69 31.52
C ALA A 77 11.90 -38.57 30.47
N PRO A 78 10.91 -38.60 29.55
CA PRO A 78 10.72 -37.53 28.57
C PRO A 78 10.62 -36.16 29.24
N VAL A 79 11.36 -35.18 28.73
CA VAL A 79 11.39 -33.82 29.27
C VAL A 79 10.89 -32.85 28.22
N LYS A 80 9.92 -32.04 28.60
CA LYS A 80 9.44 -30.89 27.84
C LYS A 80 10.08 -29.62 28.38
N ILE A 81 10.59 -28.79 27.48
CA ILE A 81 11.31 -27.55 27.78
C ILE A 81 10.57 -26.45 27.05
N ASP A 82 10.05 -25.46 27.79
CA ASP A 82 9.49 -24.27 27.17
C ASP A 82 10.61 -23.41 26.60
N VAL A 83 10.39 -22.93 25.39
CA VAL A 83 11.36 -22.19 24.60
C VAL A 83 10.84 -20.78 24.37
N LYS A 84 11.65 -19.79 24.70
CA LYS A 84 11.46 -18.38 24.33
C LYS A 84 12.77 -17.85 23.77
N LEU A 85 12.81 -17.66 22.45
CA LEU A 85 13.97 -17.17 21.73
C LEU A 85 13.79 -15.69 21.42
N THR A 86 14.79 -14.90 21.77
CA THR A 86 14.85 -13.45 21.54
C THR A 86 16.20 -13.09 20.90
N GLU A 87 16.45 -11.80 20.63
CA GLU A 87 17.74 -11.35 20.07
C GLU A 87 18.93 -11.74 20.97
N ASP A 88 18.75 -11.60 22.28
CA ASP A 88 19.78 -11.83 23.29
C ASP A 88 19.84 -13.29 23.77
N ASN A 89 18.83 -14.11 23.43
CA ASN A 89 18.74 -15.49 23.89
C ASN A 89 18.37 -16.45 22.75
N ARG A 90 19.40 -17.06 22.15
CA ARG A 90 19.28 -17.98 21.01
C ARG A 90 19.61 -19.43 21.35
N THR A 91 20.05 -19.68 22.57
CA THR A 91 20.60 -20.96 23.02
C THR A 91 19.79 -21.50 24.19
N ILE A 92 19.28 -22.71 24.04
CA ILE A 92 18.60 -23.44 25.10
C ILE A 92 19.51 -24.56 25.56
N THR A 93 19.83 -24.64 26.85
CA THR A 93 20.64 -25.72 27.41
C THR A 93 19.86 -26.47 28.47
N LYS A 94 19.92 -27.80 28.42
CA LYS A 94 19.32 -28.68 29.44
C LYS A 94 20.29 -29.76 29.84
N HIS A 95 20.38 -29.96 31.15
CA HIS A 95 21.15 -31.02 31.78
C HIS A 95 20.23 -32.21 32.04
N LEU A 96 20.55 -33.37 31.47
CA LEU A 96 19.76 -34.60 31.58
C LEU A 96 20.66 -35.80 31.88
N GLY A 97 20.06 -36.86 32.43
CA GLY A 97 20.78 -38.06 32.86
C GLY A 97 21.34 -37.97 34.28
N GLY A 98 22.24 -38.89 34.63
CA GLY A 98 22.74 -39.08 36.00
C GLY A 98 22.76 -40.54 36.47
N GLY A 99 23.03 -41.48 35.57
CA GLY A 99 23.21 -42.91 35.88
C GLY A 99 24.57 -43.43 35.42
N CYS A 100 24.76 -44.74 35.36
CA CYS A 100 26.00 -45.40 34.91
C CYS A 100 26.07 -45.68 33.39
N TYR A 101 25.36 -44.90 32.57
CA TYR A 101 25.31 -45.08 31.12
C TYR A 101 26.49 -44.41 30.42
N THR A 102 27.15 -45.15 29.53
CA THR A 102 28.27 -44.65 28.71
C THR A 102 27.83 -44.08 27.36
N HIS A 103 26.58 -44.39 26.95
CA HIS A 103 25.99 -43.97 25.69
C HIS A 103 24.50 -43.64 25.90
N TYR A 104 24.03 -42.55 25.29
CA TYR A 104 22.64 -42.12 25.32
C TYR A 104 22.07 -42.08 23.91
N PHE A 105 21.01 -42.84 23.68
CA PHE A 105 20.21 -42.79 22.46
C PHE A 105 19.02 -41.87 22.70
N VAL A 106 18.95 -40.76 21.96
CA VAL A 106 17.95 -39.70 22.18
C VAL A 106 17.29 -39.28 20.88
N THR A 107 16.02 -38.92 20.98
CA THR A 107 15.27 -38.23 19.94
C THR A 107 14.68 -36.96 20.54
N TYR A 108 14.59 -35.91 19.73
CA TYR A 108 13.94 -34.67 20.15
C TYR A 108 12.98 -34.17 19.08
N GLU A 109 11.98 -33.43 19.52
CA GLU A 109 11.06 -32.72 18.66
C GLU A 109 10.90 -31.30 19.18
N TYR A 110 10.58 -30.38 18.28
CA TYR A 110 10.22 -29.02 18.66
C TYR A 110 9.00 -28.55 17.91
N SER A 111 8.22 -27.70 18.57
CA SER A 111 7.11 -26.94 17.99
C SER A 111 7.33 -25.47 18.35
N LEU A 112 7.61 -24.64 17.33
CA LEU A 112 8.03 -23.25 17.47
C LEU A 112 7.08 -22.30 16.73
N THR A 113 6.57 -21.29 17.41
CA THR A 113 5.66 -20.29 16.86
C THR A 113 6.37 -18.95 16.74
N PRO A 114 6.61 -18.45 15.52
CA PRO A 114 7.20 -17.13 15.31
C PRO A 114 6.17 -16.02 15.52
N HIS A 115 6.53 -15.01 16.33
CA HIS A 115 5.73 -13.83 16.60
C HIS A 115 6.21 -12.64 15.78
N LEU A 116 5.33 -12.16 14.90
CA LEU A 116 5.51 -10.96 14.10
C LEU A 116 5.07 -9.76 14.93
N VAL A 117 5.99 -9.19 15.72
CA VAL A 117 5.79 -7.98 16.55
C VAL A 117 4.76 -8.20 17.69
N PRO A 118 5.12 -7.97 18.98
CA PRO A 118 4.08 -7.72 19.98
C PRO A 118 3.36 -6.43 19.56
N PRO A 119 2.01 -6.37 19.48
CA PRO A 119 1.36 -5.08 19.42
C PRO A 119 1.79 -4.36 20.69
N GLU A 120 2.72 -3.41 20.59
CA GLU A 120 2.74 -2.34 21.58
C GLU A 120 1.35 -1.74 21.47
N GLU A 121 0.48 -2.04 22.45
CA GLU A 121 -0.70 -1.24 22.66
C GLU A 121 -0.21 0.21 22.62
N PRO A 122 -0.77 1.07 21.76
CA PRO A 122 -0.30 2.43 21.66
C PRO A 122 -0.34 3.02 23.07
N PRO A 123 0.70 3.75 23.53
CA PRO A 123 0.83 4.15 24.91
C PRO A 123 -0.15 5.31 25.23
N TYR A 124 -1.45 5.03 25.17
CA TYR A 124 -2.54 6.00 25.35
C TYR A 124 -2.41 6.71 26.70
N HIS A 125 -1.97 5.98 27.73
CA HIS A 125 -1.71 6.54 29.06
C HIS A 125 -0.63 7.62 29.07
N VAL A 126 0.32 7.59 28.14
CA VAL A 126 1.35 8.64 27.96
C VAL A 126 0.80 9.78 27.13
N ILE A 127 0.09 9.48 26.03
CA ILE A 127 -0.44 10.48 25.09
C ILE A 127 -1.47 11.39 25.76
N PHE A 128 -2.32 10.82 26.63
CA PHE A 128 -3.43 11.51 27.27
C PHE A 128 -3.19 11.75 28.77
N ALA A 129 -1.92 11.75 29.20
CA ALA A 129 -1.54 12.16 30.55
C ALA A 129 -1.79 13.66 30.76
N PRO A 130 -2.03 14.11 32.01
CA PRO A 130 -2.17 15.54 32.31
C PRO A 130 -0.93 16.34 31.91
N SER A 131 -1.14 17.44 31.20
CA SER A 131 -0.13 18.45 30.87
C SER A 131 -0.75 19.85 30.93
N ASP A 132 0.10 20.85 31.09
CA ASP A 132 -0.17 22.27 30.89
C ASP A 132 -0.79 22.63 29.52
N LYS A 133 -0.68 21.74 28.52
CA LYS A 133 -1.27 21.89 27.19
C LYS A 133 -2.73 21.45 27.11
N ASN A 134 -3.27 20.79 28.15
CA ASN A 134 -4.63 20.27 28.19
C ASN A 134 -5.58 21.21 28.96
N ASP A 135 -6.82 21.34 28.48
CA ASP A 135 -7.86 22.23 29.03
C ASP A 135 -9.23 21.55 29.13
N ALA A 136 -9.29 20.23 28.92
CA ALA A 136 -10.47 19.39 29.12
C ALA A 136 -10.12 17.95 29.48
N ILE A 137 -11.05 17.25 30.12
CA ILE A 137 -10.98 15.83 30.42
C ILE A 137 -12.18 15.13 29.77
N LEU A 138 -11.93 14.17 28.90
CA LEU A 138 -12.95 13.27 28.37
C LEU A 138 -12.93 11.96 29.17
N VAL A 139 -14.10 11.46 29.55
CA VAL A 139 -14.24 10.21 30.30
C VAL A 139 -14.90 9.16 29.41
N VAL A 140 -14.18 8.08 29.11
CA VAL A 140 -14.62 6.95 28.28
C VAL A 140 -14.40 5.67 29.09
N ASP A 141 -15.42 4.83 29.26
CA ASP A 141 -15.37 3.62 30.09
C ASP A 141 -14.77 3.86 31.50
N GLY A 142 -15.05 5.01 32.09
CA GLY A 142 -14.50 5.41 33.40
C GLY A 142 -13.00 5.76 33.40
N LYS A 143 -12.32 5.67 32.26
CA LYS A 143 -10.92 6.10 32.07
C LYS A 143 -10.88 7.55 31.58
N LYS A 144 -9.87 8.31 32.03
CA LYS A 144 -9.71 9.74 31.72
C LYS A 144 -8.73 9.96 30.57
N LEU A 145 -9.10 10.88 29.68
CA LEU A 145 -8.27 11.35 28.57
C LEU A 145 -8.12 12.86 28.69
N HIS A 146 -6.90 13.34 28.98
CA HIS A 146 -6.59 14.77 29.03
C HIS A 146 -6.37 15.28 27.61
N VAL A 147 -7.16 16.28 27.19
CA VAL A 147 -7.19 16.75 25.80
C VAL A 147 -7.19 18.27 25.70
N ASN A 148 -6.99 18.79 24.49
CA ASN A 148 -7.11 20.20 24.19
C ASN A 148 -8.39 20.49 23.36
N LYS A 149 -9.29 21.34 23.87
CA LYS A 149 -10.60 21.66 23.27
C LYS A 149 -10.42 22.23 21.86
N ALA A 150 -9.57 23.25 21.71
CA ALA A 150 -9.36 23.91 20.43
C ALA A 150 -8.77 22.97 19.39
N PHE A 151 -7.82 22.11 19.77
CA PHE A 151 -7.25 21.08 18.90
C PHE A 151 -8.33 20.14 18.37
N LEU A 152 -9.12 19.54 19.26
CA LEU A 152 -10.18 18.60 18.87
C LEU A 152 -11.28 19.27 18.04
N SER A 153 -11.70 20.50 18.40
CA SER A 153 -12.67 21.27 17.60
C SER A 153 -12.17 21.60 16.19
N TYR A 154 -10.85 21.64 15.99
CA TYR A 154 -10.28 21.88 14.67
C TYR A 154 -10.34 20.65 13.77
N HIS A 155 -10.22 19.46 14.36
CA HIS A 155 -10.26 18.19 13.65
C HIS A 155 -11.68 17.60 13.53
N SER A 156 -12.66 18.13 14.26
CA SER A 156 -14.00 17.55 14.37
C SER A 156 -15.09 18.60 14.59
N ASP A 157 -16.10 18.57 13.73
CA ASP A 157 -17.31 19.38 13.88
C ASP A 157 -18.13 18.96 15.11
N PHE A 158 -18.06 17.68 15.51
CA PHE A 158 -18.67 17.19 16.75
C PHE A 158 -18.02 17.86 17.98
N PHE A 159 -16.70 17.82 18.11
CA PHE A 159 -16.01 18.44 19.24
C PHE A 159 -16.14 19.97 19.22
N ARG A 160 -16.22 20.59 18.03
CA ARG A 160 -16.54 22.02 17.90
C ARG A 160 -17.90 22.36 18.49
N ALA A 161 -18.91 21.55 18.23
CA ALA A 161 -20.23 21.72 18.83
C ALA A 161 -20.19 21.46 20.33
N LEU A 162 -19.61 20.33 20.76
CA LEU A 162 -19.52 19.89 22.15
C LEU A 162 -18.88 20.94 23.06
N PHE A 163 -17.79 21.58 22.63
CA PHE A 163 -17.07 22.59 23.41
C PHE A 163 -17.59 24.02 23.22
N SER A 164 -18.60 24.22 22.38
CA SER A 164 -19.22 25.54 22.27
C SER A 164 -19.98 25.89 23.55
N SER A 165 -20.06 27.19 23.86
CA SER A 165 -20.76 27.71 25.05
C SER A 165 -22.26 27.35 25.12
N ASN A 166 -22.82 26.81 24.03
CA ASN A 166 -24.23 26.49 23.92
C ASN A 166 -24.59 25.11 24.51
N PHE A 167 -23.59 24.28 24.81
CA PHE A 167 -23.79 22.94 25.39
C PHE A 167 -23.34 22.92 26.85
N LYS A 168 -24.13 22.28 27.72
CA LYS A 168 -23.83 22.18 29.16
C LYS A 168 -22.61 21.30 29.40
N GLU A 169 -22.45 20.28 28.56
CA GLU A 169 -21.36 19.32 28.56
C GLU A 169 -20.01 20.01 28.38
N GLY A 170 -19.91 21.01 27.52
CA GLY A 170 -18.66 21.76 27.28
C GLY A 170 -18.16 22.57 28.49
N GLN A 171 -19.01 22.77 29.50
CA GLN A 171 -18.72 23.47 30.75
C GLN A 171 -18.44 22.52 31.93
N MET A 172 -18.51 21.19 31.72
CA MET A 172 -18.19 20.22 32.76
C MET A 172 -16.67 20.10 32.94
N ASP A 173 -16.24 19.84 34.17
CA ASP A 173 -14.84 19.53 34.48
C ASP A 173 -14.40 18.20 33.85
N GLU A 174 -15.33 17.23 33.82
CA GLU A 174 -15.15 15.91 33.21
C GLU A 174 -16.34 15.62 32.29
N ILE A 175 -16.04 15.38 31.01
CA ILE A 175 -17.05 15.25 29.95
C ILE A 175 -17.23 13.77 29.60
N PRO A 176 -18.35 13.13 29.94
CA PRO A 176 -18.56 11.73 29.63
C PRO A 176 -18.82 11.53 28.13
N ILE A 177 -18.16 10.54 27.54
CA ILE A 177 -18.37 10.10 26.15
C ILE A 177 -18.86 8.64 26.21
N GLY A 178 -20.14 8.44 25.90
CA GLY A 178 -20.80 7.14 25.95
C GLY A 178 -20.74 6.34 24.65
N ASP A 179 -21.15 5.07 24.73
CA ASP A 179 -21.32 4.13 23.62
C ASP A 179 -20.07 3.90 22.75
N VAL A 180 -18.88 4.03 23.33
CA VAL A 180 -17.61 3.75 22.65
C VAL A 180 -16.61 3.18 23.66
N SER A 181 -15.79 2.22 23.22
CA SER A 181 -14.75 1.67 24.08
C SER A 181 -13.61 2.69 24.25
N TYR A 182 -12.93 2.63 25.40
CA TYR A 182 -11.73 3.44 25.62
C TYR A 182 -10.69 3.22 24.52
N GLU A 183 -10.43 1.96 24.17
CA GLU A 183 -9.39 1.58 23.22
C GLU A 183 -9.69 2.12 21.82
N ASP A 184 -10.93 2.00 21.34
CA ASP A 184 -11.28 2.50 20.01
C ASP A 184 -11.27 4.04 19.95
N PHE A 185 -11.74 4.70 21.02
CA PHE A 185 -11.77 6.16 21.08
C PHE A 185 -10.36 6.75 21.22
N ALA A 186 -9.51 6.11 22.02
CA ALA A 186 -8.10 6.48 22.14
C ALA A 186 -7.36 6.27 20.81
N LEU A 187 -7.66 5.19 20.07
CA LEU A 187 -7.16 4.99 18.71
C LEU A 187 -7.58 6.13 17.78
N LEU A 188 -8.86 6.52 17.77
CA LEU A 188 -9.36 7.65 16.99
C LEU A 188 -8.53 8.90 17.27
N LEU A 189 -8.46 9.33 18.52
CA LEU A 189 -7.74 10.56 18.89
C LEU A 189 -6.25 10.45 18.55
N SER A 190 -5.60 9.33 18.88
CA SER A 190 -4.18 9.14 18.64
C SER A 190 -3.80 9.20 17.15
N SER A 191 -4.73 8.95 16.24
CA SER A 191 -4.49 8.94 14.79
C SER A 191 -4.15 10.30 14.19
N PHE A 192 -4.55 11.39 14.84
CA PHE A 192 -4.27 12.75 14.38
C PHE A 192 -3.54 13.61 15.43
N TYR A 193 -3.04 12.99 16.50
CA TYR A 193 -2.09 13.60 17.43
C TYR A 193 -0.66 13.60 16.84
N PRO A 194 0.29 14.36 17.42
CA PRO A 194 1.63 14.59 16.84
C PRO A 194 2.42 13.33 16.45
N ASN A 195 2.16 12.20 17.11
CA ASN A 195 2.68 10.89 16.75
C ASN A 195 1.52 9.99 16.33
N PRO A 196 1.07 10.10 15.07
CA PRO A 196 -0.18 9.50 14.64
C PRO A 196 -0.09 7.97 14.62
N VAL A 197 -1.03 7.32 15.30
CA VAL A 197 -1.19 5.86 15.23
C VAL A 197 -2.07 5.51 14.03
N THR A 198 -1.57 4.68 13.12
CA THR A 198 -2.35 4.21 11.98
C THR A 198 -3.21 3.01 12.35
N PRO A 199 -4.47 2.91 11.88
CA PRO A 199 -5.27 1.71 12.05
C PRO A 199 -4.65 0.50 11.34
N THR A 200 -4.99 -0.71 11.78
CA THR A 200 -4.61 -1.97 11.13
C THR A 200 -5.78 -2.52 10.31
N ASP A 201 -5.58 -3.61 9.57
CA ASP A 201 -6.66 -4.25 8.81
C ASP A 201 -7.78 -4.79 9.72
N GLU A 202 -7.43 -5.20 10.94
CA GLU A 202 -8.36 -5.68 11.95
C GLU A 202 -9.17 -4.54 12.59
N THR A 203 -8.56 -3.37 12.77
CA THR A 203 -9.20 -2.24 13.47
C THR A 203 -9.84 -1.22 12.53
N VAL A 204 -9.54 -1.24 11.23
CA VAL A 204 -9.92 -0.16 10.30
C VAL A 204 -11.43 0.05 10.16
N GLU A 205 -12.24 -1.02 10.14
CA GLU A 205 -13.70 -0.85 10.05
C GLU A 205 -14.25 -0.13 11.28
N ARG A 206 -13.88 -0.60 12.48
CA ARG A 206 -14.30 0.02 13.73
C ARG A 206 -13.80 1.46 13.87
N PHE A 207 -12.57 1.70 13.45
CA PHE A 207 -11.99 3.04 13.41
C PHE A 207 -12.77 3.97 12.48
N LEU A 208 -13.24 3.48 11.33
CA LEU A 208 -14.09 4.23 10.40
C LEU A 208 -15.47 4.55 10.97
N GLU A 209 -16.11 3.59 11.64
CA GLU A 209 -17.39 3.81 12.33
C GLU A 209 -17.31 4.99 13.30
N ILE A 210 -16.25 5.01 14.10
CA ILE A 210 -16.02 5.99 15.15
C ILE A 210 -15.59 7.34 14.56
N ALA A 211 -14.69 7.35 13.58
CA ALA A 211 -14.31 8.57 12.87
C ALA A 211 -15.51 9.24 12.20
N ASN A 212 -16.41 8.46 11.60
CA ASN A 212 -17.64 8.97 11.00
C ASN A 212 -18.60 9.49 12.08
N ARG A 213 -18.80 8.76 13.18
CA ARG A 213 -19.67 9.18 14.30
C ARG A 213 -19.23 10.51 14.91
N PHE A 214 -17.93 10.67 15.15
CA PHE A 214 -17.35 11.88 15.74
C PHE A 214 -16.94 12.92 14.68
N LEU A 215 -17.36 12.75 13.42
CA LEU A 215 -17.14 13.70 12.33
C LEU A 215 -15.67 14.14 12.17
N VAL A 216 -14.74 13.18 12.25
CA VAL A 216 -13.29 13.43 12.16
C VAL A 216 -12.79 13.14 10.75
N SER A 217 -12.92 14.11 9.84
CA SER A 217 -12.55 13.94 8.43
C SER A 217 -11.09 13.52 8.22
N SER A 218 -10.17 14.04 9.04
CA SER A 218 -8.75 13.67 8.96
C SER A 218 -8.49 12.19 9.26
N ALA A 219 -9.23 11.60 10.20
CA ALA A 219 -9.17 10.17 10.50
C ALA A 219 -9.71 9.33 9.34
N MET A 220 -10.79 9.76 8.68
CA MET A 220 -11.30 9.12 7.47
C MET A 220 -10.24 9.03 6.37
N SER A 221 -9.51 10.13 6.13
CA SER A 221 -8.42 10.15 5.15
C SER A 221 -7.23 9.25 5.53
N ILE A 222 -6.92 9.13 6.83
CA ILE A 222 -5.88 8.22 7.33
C ILE A 222 -6.27 6.77 7.06
N ALA A 223 -7.51 6.39 7.33
CA ALA A 223 -8.03 5.06 7.05
C ALA A 223 -8.06 4.75 5.54
N GLU A 224 -8.55 5.69 4.71
CA GLU A 224 -8.54 5.52 3.25
C GLU A 224 -7.12 5.25 2.73
N ARG A 225 -6.13 5.97 3.26
CA ARG A 225 -4.71 5.77 2.91
C ARG A 225 -4.19 4.41 3.33
N HIS A 226 -4.53 3.95 4.54
CA HIS A 226 -4.17 2.61 5.00
C HIS A 226 -4.72 1.54 4.06
N LEU A 227 -6.01 1.62 3.75
CA LEU A 227 -6.70 0.74 2.80
C LEU A 227 -6.04 0.77 1.42
N MET A 228 -5.65 1.94 0.93
CA MET A 228 -5.02 2.06 -0.38
C MET A 228 -3.61 1.46 -0.48
N ASN A 229 -2.79 1.61 0.56
CA ASN A 229 -1.33 1.45 0.43
C ASN A 229 -0.75 0.31 1.26
N ASN A 230 -1.36 -0.02 2.39
CA ASN A 230 -0.79 -0.95 3.37
C ASN A 230 -1.67 -2.19 3.59
N SER A 231 -2.96 -2.08 3.28
CA SER A 231 -3.95 -3.11 3.57
C SER A 231 -3.84 -4.35 2.68
N ARG A 232 -4.11 -5.52 3.28
CA ARG A 232 -4.26 -6.82 2.63
C ARG A 232 -5.73 -7.25 2.53
N ILE A 233 -6.66 -6.38 2.93
CA ILE A 233 -8.09 -6.60 2.80
C ILE A 233 -8.45 -6.89 1.34
N ASN A 234 -9.32 -7.87 1.12
CA ASN A 234 -9.76 -8.23 -0.22
C ASN A 234 -10.52 -7.05 -0.89
N ASN A 235 -10.47 -6.99 -2.22
CA ASN A 235 -11.03 -5.87 -2.97
C ASN A 235 -12.54 -5.73 -2.81
N GLU A 236 -13.27 -6.82 -2.55
CA GLU A 236 -14.73 -6.82 -2.39
C GLU A 236 -15.16 -6.08 -1.10
N TYR A 237 -14.46 -6.36 0.00
CA TYR A 237 -14.70 -5.74 1.28
C TYR A 237 -14.18 -4.30 1.32
N MET A 238 -13.01 -4.04 0.71
CA MET A 238 -12.49 -2.68 0.54
C MET A 238 -13.45 -1.78 -0.27
N LEU A 239 -14.09 -2.34 -1.30
CA LEU A 239 -15.11 -1.65 -2.10
C LEU A 239 -16.35 -1.31 -1.26
N TYR A 240 -16.76 -2.22 -0.37
CA TYR A 240 -17.87 -1.97 0.56
C TYR A 240 -17.54 -0.82 1.52
N LEU A 241 -16.37 -0.86 2.17
CA LEU A 241 -15.92 0.21 3.07
C LEU A 241 -15.85 1.55 2.35
N ALA A 242 -15.33 1.57 1.12
CA ALA A 242 -15.22 2.79 0.34
C ALA A 242 -16.57 3.43 0.02
N ASP A 243 -17.60 2.61 -0.22
CA ASP A 243 -18.96 3.07 -0.50
C ASP A 243 -19.69 3.54 0.77
N GLU A 244 -19.66 2.73 1.83
CA GLU A 244 -20.31 3.01 3.12
C GLU A 244 -19.82 4.34 3.72
N TYR A 245 -18.50 4.57 3.67
CA TYR A 245 -17.86 5.72 4.32
C TYR A 245 -17.55 6.87 3.36
N GLY A 246 -18.01 6.82 2.11
CA GLY A 246 -17.89 7.93 1.15
C GLY A 246 -16.44 8.26 0.75
N MET A 247 -15.65 7.25 0.35
CA MET A 247 -14.25 7.38 -0.06
C MET A 247 -14.08 7.21 -1.58
N PRO A 248 -14.22 8.30 -2.37
CA PRO A 248 -14.31 8.19 -3.82
C PRO A 248 -13.03 7.67 -4.46
N THR A 249 -11.85 8.00 -3.91
CA THR A 249 -10.57 7.60 -4.52
C THR A 249 -10.30 6.11 -4.32
N LEU A 250 -10.59 5.60 -3.12
CA LEU A 250 -10.56 4.17 -2.85
C LEU A 250 -11.61 3.41 -3.68
N LEU A 251 -12.83 3.94 -3.75
CA LEU A 251 -13.93 3.34 -4.52
C LEU A 251 -13.55 3.17 -5.99
N GLU A 252 -13.04 4.23 -6.63
CA GLU A 252 -12.60 4.18 -8.03
C GLU A 252 -11.44 3.18 -8.23
N LYS A 253 -10.47 3.18 -7.32
CA LYS A 253 -9.34 2.23 -7.35
C LYS A 253 -9.82 0.78 -7.25
N CYS A 254 -10.77 0.50 -6.36
CA CYS A 254 -11.37 -0.81 -6.19
C CYS A 254 -12.17 -1.24 -7.44
N ILE A 255 -12.98 -0.35 -8.01
CA ILE A 255 -13.74 -0.61 -9.25
C ILE A 255 -12.78 -0.91 -10.41
N ARG A 256 -11.69 -0.16 -10.55
CA ARG A 256 -10.70 -0.40 -11.61
C ARG A 256 -10.04 -1.77 -11.50
N ARG A 257 -9.78 -2.22 -10.27
CA ARG A 257 -9.17 -3.52 -9.93
C ARG A 257 -10.12 -4.71 -10.11
N LEU A 258 -11.44 -4.49 -10.22
CA LEU A 258 -12.38 -5.57 -10.53
C LEU A 258 -12.04 -6.15 -11.90
N ASN A 259 -11.56 -7.40 -11.89
CA ASN A 259 -11.25 -8.16 -13.09
C ASN A 259 -12.50 -8.91 -13.57
N ILE A 260 -12.87 -8.74 -14.84
CA ILE A 260 -14.05 -9.37 -15.48
C ILE A 260 -13.92 -10.90 -15.51
N MET A 261 -12.69 -11.43 -15.53
CA MET A 261 -12.44 -12.88 -15.62
C MET A 261 -12.42 -13.59 -14.26
N GLU A 262 -12.17 -12.86 -13.17
CA GLU A 262 -12.03 -13.41 -11.82
C GLU A 262 -13.16 -13.01 -10.87
N THR A 263 -14.03 -12.05 -11.25
CA THR A 263 -15.18 -11.68 -10.42
C THR A 263 -16.11 -12.91 -10.32
N PRO A 264 -16.21 -13.54 -9.14
CA PRO A 264 -16.94 -14.79 -9.03
C PRO A 264 -18.41 -14.55 -9.40
N LYS A 265 -19.08 -15.53 -10.03
CA LYS A 265 -20.55 -15.51 -10.19
C LYS A 265 -21.28 -15.29 -8.85
N ASN A 266 -20.59 -15.53 -7.74
CA ASN A 266 -21.04 -15.36 -6.37
C ASN A 266 -20.80 -13.96 -5.78
N PHE A 267 -20.10 -13.03 -6.46
CA PHE A 267 -19.87 -11.66 -5.97
C PHE A 267 -21.20 -10.93 -5.69
N LYS A 268 -22.18 -11.08 -6.58
CA LYS A 268 -23.55 -10.56 -6.40
C LYS A 268 -24.31 -11.19 -5.22
N ARG A 269 -23.85 -12.36 -4.76
CA ARG A 269 -24.43 -13.09 -3.61
C ARG A 269 -23.73 -12.76 -2.30
N SER A 270 -22.58 -12.08 -2.34
CA SER A 270 -21.84 -11.67 -1.15
C SER A 270 -22.68 -10.73 -0.27
N THR A 271 -22.47 -10.80 1.03
CA THR A 271 -23.09 -9.91 2.02
C THR A 271 -22.69 -8.45 1.79
N GLN A 272 -21.45 -8.23 1.36
CA GLN A 272 -20.86 -6.92 1.09
C GLN A 272 -21.56 -6.24 -0.09
N TYR A 273 -21.76 -6.97 -1.21
CA TYR A 273 -22.47 -6.42 -2.38
C TYR A 273 -23.91 -6.02 -2.06
N LYS A 274 -24.60 -6.76 -1.19
CA LYS A 274 -25.98 -6.42 -0.78
C LYS A 274 -26.04 -5.11 0.01
N ARG A 275 -25.05 -4.87 0.88
CA ARG A 275 -24.94 -3.66 1.72
C ARG A 275 -24.55 -2.40 0.94
N MET A 276 -23.95 -2.53 -0.25
CA MET A 276 -23.58 -1.38 -1.08
C MET A 276 -24.80 -0.57 -1.55
N SER A 277 -24.56 0.71 -1.82
CA SER A 277 -25.49 1.65 -2.43
C SER A 277 -25.84 1.25 -3.87
N ASP A 278 -27.02 1.66 -4.35
CA ASP A 278 -27.46 1.39 -5.72
C ASP A 278 -26.57 2.08 -6.77
N SER A 279 -26.00 3.24 -6.44
CA SER A 279 -25.04 3.95 -7.30
C SER A 279 -23.77 3.12 -7.50
N THR A 280 -23.19 2.59 -6.41
CA THR A 280 -22.00 1.75 -6.47
C THR A 280 -22.29 0.42 -7.14
N LYS A 281 -23.42 -0.22 -6.82
CA LYS A 281 -23.89 -1.43 -7.53
C LYS A 281 -23.96 -1.20 -9.04
N THR A 282 -24.49 -0.04 -9.48
CA THR A 282 -24.57 0.32 -10.90
C THR A 282 -23.17 0.46 -11.53
N LYS A 283 -22.26 1.23 -10.92
CA LYS A 283 -20.88 1.40 -11.41
C LYS A 283 -20.13 0.07 -11.50
N VAL A 284 -20.33 -0.78 -10.50
CA VAL A 284 -19.74 -2.13 -10.45
C VAL A 284 -20.35 -3.03 -11.50
N LEU A 285 -21.67 -2.97 -11.70
CA LEU A 285 -22.35 -3.71 -12.77
C LEU A 285 -21.85 -3.23 -14.13
N ASP A 286 -21.77 -1.93 -14.40
CA ASP A 286 -21.26 -1.37 -15.66
C ASP A 286 -19.83 -1.82 -15.94
N ARG A 287 -19.00 -1.93 -14.90
CA ARG A 287 -17.63 -2.44 -15.00
C ARG A 287 -17.55 -3.95 -15.26
N ILE A 288 -18.43 -4.73 -14.64
CA ILE A 288 -18.52 -6.20 -14.80
C ILE A 288 -19.30 -6.58 -16.07
N ARG A 289 -20.11 -5.65 -16.61
CA ARG A 289 -20.91 -5.86 -17.80
C ARG A 289 -19.99 -6.12 -18.97
N VAL A 290 -19.99 -7.37 -19.42
CA VAL A 290 -19.51 -7.75 -20.75
C VAL A 290 -20.12 -6.76 -21.75
N PRO A 291 -19.35 -6.15 -22.67
CA PRO A 291 -19.91 -5.51 -23.86
C PRO A 291 -20.57 -6.61 -24.72
N GLY A 292 -21.79 -7.01 -24.36
CA GLY A 292 -22.41 -8.22 -24.90
C GLY A 292 -23.73 -8.68 -24.27
N ALA A 293 -24.34 -7.93 -23.35
CA ALA A 293 -25.64 -8.30 -22.77
C ALA A 293 -26.66 -7.15 -22.72
N GLU A 294 -26.62 -6.27 -23.73
CA GLU A 294 -27.78 -5.49 -24.14
C GLU A 294 -27.77 -5.49 -25.67
N LYS A 295 -28.59 -6.37 -26.25
CA LYS A 295 -28.86 -6.39 -27.68
C LYS A 295 -29.54 -5.06 -28.05
N ARG A 296 -28.79 -4.08 -28.55
CA ARG A 296 -29.35 -3.14 -29.53
C ARG A 296 -29.53 -3.94 -30.82
N THR A 297 -30.70 -4.56 -30.99
CA THR A 297 -31.05 -5.45 -32.10
C THR A 297 -31.47 -4.74 -33.38
N THR A 298 -31.45 -3.41 -33.42
CA THR A 298 -31.78 -2.68 -34.66
C THR A 298 -30.52 -2.54 -35.51
N PRO A 299 -30.42 -3.22 -36.67
CA PRO A 299 -29.33 -3.01 -37.61
C PRO A 299 -29.34 -1.55 -38.08
N ILE A 300 -28.18 -0.92 -38.13
CA ILE A 300 -28.01 0.41 -38.73
C ILE A 300 -27.49 0.19 -40.15
N LYS A 301 -28.15 0.81 -41.11
CA LYS A 301 -27.71 0.83 -42.50
C LYS A 301 -26.46 1.71 -42.60
N SER A 302 -25.32 1.10 -42.93
CA SER A 302 -24.05 1.78 -43.11
C SER A 302 -23.68 1.80 -44.58
N ILE A 303 -23.31 2.96 -45.11
CA ILE A 303 -22.92 3.13 -46.51
C ILE A 303 -21.42 2.92 -46.62
N PHE A 304 -21.04 1.94 -47.44
CA PHE A 304 -19.65 1.70 -47.80
C PHE A 304 -19.39 2.24 -49.19
N THR A 305 -18.34 3.04 -49.32
CA THR A 305 -17.94 3.65 -50.59
C THR A 305 -16.55 3.17 -50.94
N TRP A 306 -16.38 2.63 -52.14
CA TRP A 306 -15.10 2.25 -52.72
C TRP A 306 -14.82 3.06 -53.97
N LYS A 307 -13.59 3.55 -54.10
CA LYS A 307 -13.13 4.20 -55.33
C LYS A 307 -12.00 3.39 -55.95
N PHE A 308 -12.14 3.05 -57.23
CA PHE A 308 -11.23 2.14 -57.93
C PHE A 308 -10.37 2.88 -58.96
N TYR A 309 -9.06 2.66 -58.87
CA TYR A 309 -8.10 3.16 -59.85
C TYR A 309 -7.29 2.00 -60.45
N TRP A 310 -7.24 1.95 -61.78
CA TRP A 310 -6.65 0.90 -62.59
C TRP A 310 -5.98 1.41 -63.87
N ASP A 311 -5.49 2.65 -63.88
CA ASP A 311 -4.86 3.31 -65.04
C ASP A 311 -3.89 2.42 -65.82
N LYS A 312 -3.09 1.62 -65.10
CA LYS A 312 -2.15 0.67 -65.69
C LYS A 312 -2.83 -0.42 -66.53
N LEU A 313 -3.96 -0.97 -66.08
CA LEU A 313 -4.70 -1.99 -66.82
C LEU A 313 -5.43 -1.39 -68.03
N LYS A 314 -5.94 -0.16 -67.89
CA LYS A 314 -6.55 0.58 -69.01
C LYS A 314 -5.52 0.88 -70.11
N SER A 315 -4.29 1.27 -69.74
CA SER A 315 -3.18 1.46 -70.69
C SER A 315 -2.69 0.18 -71.37
N GLN A 316 -3.11 -0.99 -70.88
CA GLN A 316 -2.77 -2.32 -71.41
C GLN A 316 -3.91 -2.93 -72.26
N GLY A 317 -4.95 -2.14 -72.59
CA GLY A 317 -6.04 -2.55 -73.48
C GLY A 317 -7.18 -3.31 -72.80
N VAL A 318 -7.32 -3.18 -71.47
CA VAL A 318 -8.49 -3.69 -70.74
C VAL A 318 -9.54 -2.58 -70.62
N ASP A 319 -10.64 -2.73 -71.37
CA ASP A 319 -11.71 -1.73 -71.39
C ASP A 319 -12.71 -1.90 -70.24
N GLU A 320 -12.80 -3.12 -69.68
CA GLU A 320 -13.78 -3.43 -68.64
C GLU A 320 -13.28 -4.53 -67.70
N LEU A 321 -13.55 -4.34 -66.40
CA LEU A 321 -13.36 -5.35 -65.35
C LEU A 321 -14.69 -5.65 -64.67
N SER A 322 -15.01 -6.93 -64.56
CA SER A 322 -16.13 -7.41 -63.75
C SER A 322 -15.64 -8.28 -62.61
N GLY A 323 -16.31 -8.23 -61.47
CA GLY A 323 -15.87 -8.93 -60.29
C GLY A 323 -16.83 -8.77 -59.13
N HIS A 324 -16.33 -9.04 -57.95
CA HIS A 324 -17.08 -8.81 -56.73
C HIS A 324 -16.17 -8.39 -55.58
N ILE A 325 -16.75 -7.59 -54.68
CA ILE A 325 -16.19 -7.23 -53.40
C ILE A 325 -16.88 -8.10 -52.37
N THR A 326 -16.12 -8.89 -51.61
CA THR A 326 -16.65 -9.57 -50.42
C THR A 326 -16.25 -8.77 -49.21
N VAL A 327 -17.26 -8.28 -48.48
CA VAL A 327 -17.08 -7.53 -47.25
C VAL A 327 -17.38 -8.48 -46.10
N THR A 328 -16.40 -8.68 -45.21
CA THR A 328 -16.54 -9.58 -44.06
C THR A 328 -16.28 -8.83 -42.76
N SER A 329 -17.01 -9.25 -41.72
CA SER A 329 -16.84 -8.74 -40.36
C SER A 329 -16.01 -9.72 -39.55
N SER A 330 -14.82 -9.32 -39.11
CA SER A 330 -13.95 -10.17 -38.27
C SER A 330 -14.55 -10.45 -36.88
N ASN A 331 -15.52 -9.64 -36.45
CA ASN A 331 -16.29 -9.83 -35.22
C ASN A 331 -17.74 -10.31 -35.47
N ASN A 332 -18.04 -10.88 -36.65
CA ASN A 332 -19.34 -11.43 -37.05
C ASN A 332 -20.54 -10.48 -36.84
N ARG A 333 -20.34 -9.17 -37.01
CA ARG A 333 -21.36 -8.12 -36.79
C ARG A 333 -22.31 -7.90 -37.96
N PHE A 334 -21.98 -8.41 -39.15
CA PHE A 334 -22.87 -8.54 -40.29
C PHE A 334 -22.47 -9.79 -41.08
N THR A 335 -23.40 -10.37 -41.83
CA THR A 335 -23.13 -11.54 -42.67
C THR A 335 -22.22 -11.16 -43.84
N PRO A 336 -21.23 -12.01 -44.21
CA PRO A 336 -20.40 -11.78 -45.39
C PRO A 336 -21.23 -11.40 -46.60
N THR A 337 -21.05 -10.16 -47.08
CA THR A 337 -21.86 -9.61 -48.17
C THR A 337 -21.02 -9.50 -49.42
N LYS A 338 -21.49 -10.09 -50.50
CA LYS A 338 -20.81 -10.11 -51.79
C LYS A 338 -21.50 -9.14 -52.75
N ILE A 339 -20.79 -8.09 -53.10
CA ILE A 339 -21.26 -7.01 -53.97
C ILE A 339 -20.67 -7.23 -55.35
N GLY A 340 -21.52 -7.47 -56.35
CA GLY A 340 -21.09 -7.55 -57.75
C GLY A 340 -20.67 -6.16 -58.24
N VAL A 341 -19.53 -6.08 -58.92
CA VAL A 341 -18.96 -4.82 -59.38
C VAL A 341 -18.53 -4.95 -60.83
N ARG A 342 -19.04 -4.04 -61.67
CA ARG A 342 -18.65 -3.87 -63.07
C ARG A 342 -18.12 -2.47 -63.22
N LEU A 343 -16.88 -2.36 -63.62
CA LEU A 343 -16.17 -1.10 -63.69
C LEU A 343 -15.75 -0.88 -65.15
N THR A 344 -15.99 0.32 -65.64
CA THR A 344 -15.76 0.73 -67.04
C THR A 344 -14.89 1.97 -67.13
N GLU A 345 -14.76 2.70 -66.01
CA GLU A 345 -14.03 3.96 -65.93
C GLU A 345 -13.00 3.95 -64.81
N ASN A 346 -11.91 4.69 -65.02
CA ASN A 346 -10.88 4.84 -64.00
C ASN A 346 -11.32 5.89 -62.97
N GLY A 347 -11.13 5.61 -61.68
CA GLY A 347 -11.60 6.46 -60.58
C GLY A 347 -13.08 6.28 -60.25
N GLN A 348 -13.74 5.26 -60.81
CA GLN A 348 -15.16 4.99 -60.61
C GLN A 348 -15.46 4.65 -59.13
N VAL A 349 -16.53 5.25 -58.61
CA VAL A 349 -17.00 5.08 -57.23
C VAL A 349 -18.14 4.07 -57.21
N VAL A 350 -18.04 3.09 -56.31
CA VAL A 350 -19.07 2.09 -56.05
C VAL A 350 -19.51 2.25 -54.60
N THR A 351 -20.82 2.39 -54.38
CA THR A 351 -21.42 2.46 -53.04
C THR A 351 -22.35 1.29 -52.81
N SER A 352 -22.40 0.79 -51.58
CA SER A 352 -23.38 -0.21 -51.17
C SER A 352 -23.78 -0.01 -49.72
N GLU A 353 -25.05 -0.25 -49.44
CA GLU A 353 -25.62 -0.16 -48.10
C GLU A 353 -25.58 -1.55 -47.46
N ILE A 354 -24.90 -1.66 -46.31
CA ILE A 354 -24.80 -2.91 -45.55
C ILE A 354 -25.39 -2.68 -44.17
N GLU A 355 -26.35 -3.50 -43.79
CA GLU A 355 -26.93 -3.50 -42.45
C GLU A 355 -25.92 -4.04 -41.44
N CYS A 356 -25.45 -3.17 -40.56
CA CYS A 356 -24.43 -3.47 -39.56
C CYS A 356 -24.98 -3.21 -38.16
N LEU A 357 -24.57 -4.02 -37.18
CA LEU A 357 -24.87 -3.70 -35.78
C LEU A 357 -24.09 -2.44 -35.35
N PRO A 358 -24.65 -1.57 -34.48
CA PRO A 358 -23.93 -0.39 -33.99
C PRO A 358 -22.62 -0.79 -33.28
N TYR A 359 -21.64 0.13 -33.28
CA TYR A 359 -20.27 0.05 -32.70
C TYR A 359 -19.16 -0.53 -33.62
N TYR A 360 -17.90 -0.33 -33.23
CA TYR A 360 -16.69 -0.56 -34.04
C TYR A 360 -16.75 -1.85 -34.88
N VAL A 361 -16.91 -1.67 -36.19
CA VAL A 361 -16.93 -2.76 -37.17
C VAL A 361 -15.52 -2.91 -37.73
N TYR A 362 -14.90 -4.05 -37.48
CA TYR A 362 -13.60 -4.38 -38.07
C TYR A 362 -13.85 -5.12 -39.38
N VAL A 363 -13.73 -4.36 -40.47
CA VAL A 363 -14.06 -4.83 -41.82
C VAL A 363 -12.81 -5.30 -42.55
N SER A 364 -12.88 -6.48 -43.13
CA SER A 364 -11.91 -6.98 -44.09
C SER A 364 -12.55 -7.11 -45.47
N TYR A 365 -11.77 -6.83 -46.51
CA TYR A 365 -12.23 -6.84 -47.90
C TYR A 365 -11.43 -7.86 -48.70
N VAL A 366 -12.13 -8.66 -49.50
CA VAL A 366 -11.50 -9.51 -50.52
C VAL A 366 -12.04 -9.11 -51.88
N TYR A 367 -11.12 -8.81 -52.80
CA TYR A 367 -11.41 -8.34 -54.15
C TYR A 367 -11.11 -9.45 -55.15
N SER A 368 -12.05 -9.75 -56.04
CA SER A 368 -11.85 -10.71 -57.13
C SER A 368 -12.39 -10.11 -58.43
N PHE A 369 -11.50 -9.78 -59.37
CA PHE A 369 -11.84 -9.15 -60.65
C PHE A 369 -11.28 -9.93 -61.83
N THR A 370 -12.06 -9.98 -62.91
CA THR A 370 -11.74 -10.64 -64.18
C THR A 370 -11.91 -9.63 -65.33
N PRO A 371 -10.89 -9.43 -66.18
CA PRO A 371 -10.99 -8.57 -67.35
C PRO A 371 -11.85 -9.23 -68.44
N LEU A 372 -12.80 -8.49 -69.00
CA LEU A 372 -13.78 -9.04 -69.95
C LEU A 372 -13.38 -8.88 -71.43
N LEU A 373 -12.40 -8.04 -71.74
CA LEU A 373 -11.86 -7.85 -73.10
C LEU A 373 -10.33 -7.78 -73.04
N MET A 374 -9.65 -8.64 -73.82
CA MET A 374 -8.21 -8.56 -74.08
C MET A 374 -7.96 -8.75 -75.58
N PRO A 375 -7.23 -7.85 -76.25
CA PRO A 375 -6.59 -8.17 -77.53
C PRO A 375 -5.56 -9.28 -77.30
N LYS A 376 -5.60 -10.34 -78.11
CA LYS A 376 -4.78 -11.54 -77.98
C LYS A 376 -3.27 -11.22 -77.89
N PHE A 377 -2.67 -11.31 -76.70
CA PHE A 377 -1.24 -11.57 -76.53
C PHE A 377 -0.95 -12.44 -75.28
N ARG A 378 0.14 -13.21 -75.37
CA ARG A 378 0.46 -14.43 -74.63
C ARG A 378 0.48 -14.32 -73.09
N ARG A 379 0.10 -15.44 -72.44
CA ARG A 379 0.21 -15.77 -71.01
C ARG A 379 1.55 -15.28 -70.41
N ASN A 380 1.46 -14.31 -69.50
CA ASN A 380 2.39 -14.13 -68.39
C ASN A 380 1.60 -13.62 -67.18
N ARG A 381 1.90 -14.13 -65.98
CA ARG A 381 1.34 -13.68 -64.70
C ARG A 381 1.70 -12.20 -64.51
N TRP A 382 0.70 -11.32 -64.56
CA TRP A 382 0.85 -9.94 -64.12
C TRP A 382 0.24 -9.79 -62.72
N ILE A 383 1.09 -9.55 -61.73
CA ILE A 383 0.68 -8.99 -60.44
C ILE A 383 0.68 -7.48 -60.66
N THR A 384 -0.49 -6.89 -60.94
CA THR A 384 -0.63 -5.44 -61.10
C THR A 384 -1.53 -4.91 -59.98
N THR A 385 -0.99 -3.99 -59.19
CA THR A 385 -1.61 -3.46 -57.97
C THR A 385 -2.78 -2.55 -58.32
N MET A 386 -4.01 -2.96 -57.99
CA MET A 386 -5.18 -2.07 -58.00
C MET A 386 -5.21 -1.31 -56.68
N ARG A 387 -5.33 0.02 -56.71
CA ARG A 387 -5.44 0.84 -55.50
C ARG A 387 -6.92 1.13 -55.23
N CYS A 388 -7.37 0.80 -54.02
CA CYS A 388 -8.72 1.05 -53.55
C CYS A 388 -8.66 1.81 -52.22
N PHE A 389 -9.50 2.84 -52.09
CA PHE A 389 -9.71 3.57 -50.85
C PHE A 389 -11.16 3.40 -50.42
N CYS A 390 -11.36 3.12 -49.13
CA CYS A 390 -12.68 2.95 -48.52
C CYS A 390 -12.83 3.90 -47.34
N HIS A 391 -13.95 4.63 -47.31
CA HIS A 391 -14.32 5.52 -46.21
C HIS A 391 -15.69 5.11 -45.67
N LEU A 392 -15.84 5.24 -44.34
CA LEU A 392 -17.07 4.98 -43.60
C LEU A 392 -17.55 6.30 -42.99
N ASP A 393 -18.67 6.83 -43.48
CA ASP A 393 -19.27 8.03 -42.89
C ASP A 393 -20.08 7.67 -41.63
N LYS A 394 -19.70 8.23 -40.48
CA LYS A 394 -20.46 8.15 -39.22
C LYS A 394 -21.18 9.48 -39.00
N ASN A 395 -22.51 9.44 -38.90
CA ASN A 395 -23.32 10.61 -38.52
C ASN A 395 -22.93 11.13 -37.12
N ALA A 396 -22.83 12.46 -37.03
CA ALA A 396 -22.33 13.28 -35.94
C ALA A 396 -23.13 13.17 -34.61
N HIS A 397 -22.43 13.23 -33.47
CA HIS A 397 -22.84 13.98 -32.27
C HIS A 397 -21.67 14.15 -31.27
N ASP A 398 -21.39 15.43 -30.99
CA ASP A 398 -20.75 16.08 -29.84
C ASP A 398 -19.20 16.17 -29.68
N SER A 399 -18.80 17.40 -30.00
CA SER A 399 -17.63 18.27 -29.76
C SER A 399 -17.01 18.27 -28.36
N GLY A 400 -15.70 18.59 -28.32
CA GLY A 400 -14.98 18.98 -27.10
C GLY A 400 -15.11 20.46 -26.73
N VAL A 401 -14.67 20.82 -25.51
CA VAL A 401 -14.32 22.20 -25.08
C VAL A 401 -13.31 22.12 -23.92
N SER A 402 -12.27 22.93 -23.99
CA SER A 402 -11.37 23.38 -22.92
C SER A 402 -11.99 24.52 -22.10
N THR A 403 -11.79 24.61 -20.78
CA THR A 403 -11.46 25.89 -20.09
C THR A 403 -11.14 25.76 -18.59
N GLU A 404 -10.31 26.73 -18.19
CA GLU A 404 -9.71 27.17 -16.93
C GLU A 404 -10.70 27.60 -15.81
N ARG A 405 -10.27 27.65 -14.54
CA ARG A 405 -10.90 28.48 -13.47
C ARG A 405 -9.99 28.70 -12.23
N SER A 406 -10.02 29.94 -11.74
CA SER A 406 -9.36 30.53 -10.56
C SER A 406 -10.34 30.69 -9.37
N PHE A 407 -9.85 30.81 -8.13
CA PHE A 407 -10.62 31.32 -6.97
C PHE A 407 -9.76 32.01 -5.89
N MET A 408 -10.28 33.13 -5.35
CA MET A 408 -9.87 33.82 -4.09
C MET A 408 -10.77 33.36 -2.92
N LEU A 409 -10.34 33.53 -1.64
CA LEU A 409 -11.06 34.27 -0.56
C LEU A 409 -10.43 34.15 0.86
N THR A 410 -10.25 35.34 1.47
CA THR A 410 -10.43 35.85 2.86
C THR A 410 -10.09 35.08 4.17
N LYS A 411 -9.49 35.88 5.08
CA LYS A 411 -9.22 35.71 6.53
C LYS A 411 -10.38 35.13 7.37
N ARG A 412 -10.04 34.19 8.27
CA ARG A 412 -10.62 34.05 9.61
C ARG A 412 -9.51 33.73 10.62
N SER A 413 -9.48 34.46 11.72
CA SER A 413 -8.60 34.21 12.87
C SER A 413 -9.08 32.99 13.64
N MET A 414 -8.18 32.04 13.88
CA MET A 414 -8.36 31.01 14.91
C MET A 414 -7.05 30.89 15.70
N SER A 415 -7.14 30.99 17.02
CA SER A 415 -6.11 30.53 17.94
C SER A 415 -5.89 29.04 17.72
N SER A 416 -4.67 28.66 17.37
CA SER A 416 -4.27 27.27 17.17
C SER A 416 -3.36 26.85 18.33
N PRO A 417 -3.55 25.66 18.91
CA PRO A 417 -2.51 24.99 19.64
C PRO A 417 -1.73 24.15 18.63
N ILE A 418 -0.68 24.73 18.07
CA ILE A 418 0.35 23.92 17.42
C ILE A 418 1.14 23.26 18.54
N THR A 419 1.35 21.95 18.46
CA THR A 419 2.06 21.14 19.47
C THR A 419 3.58 21.38 19.47
N SER A 420 3.99 22.59 19.12
CA SER A 420 5.37 23.07 19.12
C SER A 420 5.54 24.01 20.30
N ASP A 421 6.63 23.84 21.04
CA ASP A 421 6.95 24.71 22.17
C ASP A 421 7.20 26.16 21.71
N PHE A 422 7.66 26.36 20.48
CA PHE A 422 7.80 27.67 19.86
C PHE A 422 6.44 28.36 19.68
N PHE A 423 5.47 27.68 19.06
CA PHE A 423 4.15 28.26 18.83
C PHE A 423 3.34 28.35 20.13
N HIS A 424 3.51 27.43 21.06
CA HIS A 424 2.91 27.51 22.38
C HIS A 424 3.40 28.76 23.14
N ALA A 425 4.71 29.02 23.15
CA ALA A 425 5.28 30.23 23.73
C ALA A 425 4.80 31.51 23.00
N LEU A 426 4.66 31.46 21.67
CA LEU A 426 4.19 32.59 20.88
C LEU A 426 2.71 32.94 21.13
N PHE A 427 1.88 31.95 21.48
CA PHE A 427 0.43 32.08 21.61
C PHE A 427 -0.10 31.95 23.04
N LEU A 428 0.73 32.12 24.06
CA LEU A 428 0.31 32.14 25.48
C LEU A 428 -0.91 33.05 25.71
N ILE A 429 -1.80 32.62 26.61
CA ILE A 429 -3.09 33.28 26.91
C ILE A 429 -2.91 34.76 27.35
N GLU A 430 -1.82 35.07 28.06
CA GLU A 430 -1.47 36.46 28.42
C GLU A 430 -1.06 37.32 27.21
N PHE A 431 -0.58 36.69 26.13
CA PHE A 431 -0.26 37.34 24.86
C PHE A 431 -1.49 37.48 23.95
N GLN A 432 -2.39 36.49 23.91
CA GLN A 432 -3.60 36.52 23.05
C GLN A 432 -4.54 37.68 23.37
N ARG A 433 -4.65 38.10 24.65
CA ARG A 433 -5.45 39.27 25.05
C ARG A 433 -4.90 40.60 24.51
N ARG A 434 -3.60 40.67 24.15
CA ARG A 434 -2.93 41.89 23.65
C ARG A 434 -2.74 41.92 22.14
N THR A 435 -2.90 40.80 21.42
CA THR A 435 -2.38 40.63 20.06
C THR A 435 -3.42 40.30 18.98
N ASN A 436 -4.72 40.48 19.26
CA ASN A 436 -5.76 40.26 18.25
C ASN A 436 -5.53 41.19 17.04
N GLY A 437 -5.03 40.63 15.93
CA GLY A 437 -4.68 41.38 14.71
C GLY A 437 -3.19 41.67 14.48
N MET A 438 -2.26 41.24 15.35
CA MET A 438 -0.82 41.37 15.10
C MET A 438 -0.37 40.50 13.94
N LYS A 439 0.43 41.08 13.04
CA LYS A 439 1.11 40.37 11.96
C LYS A 439 2.52 40.04 12.43
N PHE A 440 2.86 38.76 12.44
CA PHE A 440 4.24 38.31 12.63
C PHE A 440 4.94 38.28 11.28
N GLN A 441 6.12 38.90 11.18
CA GLN A 441 6.97 38.84 10.00
C GLN A 441 8.17 37.94 10.29
N PHE A 442 8.31 36.88 9.48
CA PHE A 442 9.51 36.05 9.46
C PHE A 442 10.39 36.56 8.31
N GLY A 443 11.49 37.26 8.63
CA GLY A 443 12.29 37.97 7.63
C GLY A 443 13.14 37.07 6.73
N ASP A 444 13.35 35.82 7.11
CA ASP A 444 14.29 34.89 6.51
C ASP A 444 13.64 33.54 6.10
N VAL A 445 12.30 33.51 6.01
CA VAL A 445 11.53 32.34 5.61
C VAL A 445 10.62 32.72 4.46
N SER A 446 10.67 31.96 3.36
CA SER A 446 9.79 32.20 2.23
C SER A 446 8.34 31.84 2.59
N PHE A 447 7.39 32.53 1.97
CA PHE A 447 5.96 32.23 2.14
C PHE A 447 5.66 30.77 1.82
N ASP A 448 6.21 30.26 0.71
CA ASP A 448 5.96 28.91 0.22
C ASP A 448 6.47 27.85 1.21
N ASP A 449 7.62 28.07 1.82
CA ASP A 449 8.20 27.14 2.79
C ASP A 449 7.40 27.08 4.10
N PHE A 450 6.96 28.25 4.59
CA PHE A 450 6.16 28.31 5.80
C PHE A 450 4.74 27.78 5.55
N ALA A 451 4.16 28.08 4.39
CA ALA A 451 2.87 27.51 3.97
C ALA A 451 2.98 25.98 3.85
N LEU A 452 4.08 25.45 3.30
CA LEU A 452 4.37 24.03 3.24
C LEU A 452 4.42 23.41 4.65
N LEU A 453 5.14 24.02 5.60
CA LEU A 453 5.15 23.58 7.00
C LEU A 453 3.73 23.53 7.58
N LEU A 454 2.97 24.62 7.48
CA LEU A 454 1.60 24.68 8.02
C LEU A 454 0.67 23.66 7.35
N SER A 455 0.84 23.41 6.06
CA SER A 455 0.05 22.41 5.33
C SER A 455 0.21 21.00 5.87
N THR A 456 1.26 20.71 6.64
CA THR A 456 1.51 19.38 7.23
C THR A 456 0.94 19.20 8.64
N ILE A 457 0.48 20.27 9.27
CA ILE A 457 -0.07 20.25 10.65
C ILE A 457 -1.55 20.63 10.72
N TYR A 458 -2.08 21.27 9.69
CA TYR A 458 -3.50 21.58 9.57
C TYR A 458 -4.30 20.34 9.09
N PRO A 459 -5.60 20.21 9.40
CA PRO A 459 -6.47 19.12 8.98
C PRO A 459 -6.40 18.91 7.47
N ASN A 460 -6.22 17.64 7.09
CA ASN A 460 -5.81 17.18 5.76
C ASN A 460 -4.34 17.50 5.45
N PRO A 461 -3.40 16.97 6.25
CA PRO A 461 -2.00 17.31 6.10
C PRO A 461 -1.47 16.85 4.74
N VAL A 462 -0.79 17.76 4.04
CA VAL A 462 0.01 17.41 2.87
C VAL A 462 1.13 16.51 3.35
N LEU A 463 1.17 15.27 2.86
CA LEU A 463 2.22 14.35 3.26
C LEU A 463 3.58 14.77 2.69
N PRO A 464 4.67 14.50 3.42
CA PRO A 464 6.01 14.64 2.88
C PRO A 464 6.17 13.79 1.62
N CYS A 465 6.93 14.30 0.66
CA CYS A 465 7.38 13.56 -0.50
C CYS A 465 8.87 13.83 -0.72
N ASP A 466 9.56 13.04 -1.56
CA ASP A 466 11.01 13.19 -1.77
C ASP A 466 11.43 14.60 -2.23
N ARG A 467 10.52 15.38 -2.83
CA ARG A 467 10.79 16.76 -3.23
C ARG A 467 10.67 17.77 -2.09
N THR A 468 9.87 17.48 -1.08
CA THR A 468 9.50 18.42 -0.01
C THR A 468 10.07 18.04 1.35
N VAL A 469 10.46 16.78 1.53
CA VAL A 469 10.83 16.20 2.84
C VAL A 469 12.01 16.92 3.50
N GLU A 470 13.03 17.32 2.74
CA GLU A 470 14.17 18.05 3.31
C GLU A 470 13.75 19.41 3.86
N LYS A 471 12.91 20.15 3.11
CA LYS A 471 12.43 21.44 3.55
C LYS A 471 11.48 21.32 4.74
N LEU A 472 10.67 20.27 4.76
CA LEU A 472 9.81 19.96 5.89
C LEU A 472 10.61 19.61 7.15
N LEU A 473 11.69 18.85 7.02
CA LEU A 473 12.60 18.56 8.13
C LEU A 473 13.27 19.83 8.64
N GLU A 474 13.81 20.67 7.75
CA GLU A 474 14.43 21.96 8.09
C GLU A 474 13.45 22.84 8.87
N MET A 475 12.24 23.03 8.33
CA MET A 475 11.21 23.86 8.92
C MET A 475 10.64 23.25 10.21
N GLY A 476 10.41 21.95 10.23
CA GLY A 476 9.95 21.21 11.40
C GLY A 476 10.94 21.33 12.56
N HIS A 477 12.23 21.20 12.30
CA HIS A 477 13.27 21.40 13.31
C HIS A 477 13.33 22.86 13.73
N ARG A 478 13.37 23.80 12.78
CA ARG A 478 13.50 25.24 13.06
C ARG A 478 12.39 25.77 13.95
N PHE A 479 11.16 25.32 13.71
CA PHE A 479 9.97 25.74 14.45
C PHE A 479 9.54 24.75 15.53
N LEU A 480 10.38 23.76 15.88
CA LEU A 480 10.14 22.76 16.92
C LEU A 480 8.80 22.01 16.76
N VAL A 481 8.47 21.64 15.52
CA VAL A 481 7.23 20.94 15.16
C VAL A 481 7.51 19.44 14.99
N SER A 482 7.59 18.72 16.11
CA SER A 482 7.99 17.30 16.13
C SER A 482 7.11 16.40 15.26
N SER A 483 5.81 16.71 15.10
CA SER A 483 4.91 15.95 14.23
C SER A 483 5.36 15.93 12.77
N VAL A 484 5.98 17.01 12.29
CA VAL A 484 6.49 17.12 10.92
C VAL A 484 7.73 16.25 10.75
N ILE A 485 8.58 16.19 11.78
CA ILE A 485 9.73 15.29 11.81
C ILE A 485 9.26 13.84 11.77
N SER A 486 8.31 13.45 12.62
CA SER A 486 7.76 12.08 12.67
C SER A 486 7.05 11.67 11.37
N ASN A 487 6.29 12.57 10.75
CA ASN A 487 5.68 12.33 9.44
C ASN A 487 6.73 12.16 8.34
N SER A 488 7.80 12.95 8.38
CA SER A 488 8.92 12.88 7.43
C SER A 488 9.72 11.59 7.62
N GLU A 489 9.95 11.17 8.87
CA GLU A 489 10.60 9.91 9.23
C GLU A 489 9.85 8.71 8.61
N ASN A 490 8.53 8.69 8.76
CA ASN A 490 7.68 7.63 8.20
C ASN A 490 7.73 7.59 6.66
N HIS A 491 7.76 8.75 6.00
CA HIS A 491 7.92 8.82 4.54
C HIS A 491 9.28 8.26 4.11
N LEU A 492 10.36 8.67 4.77
CA LEU A 492 11.72 8.20 4.50
C LEU A 492 11.85 6.68 4.70
N LEU A 493 11.18 6.13 5.71
CA LEU A 493 11.22 4.70 6.01
C LEU A 493 10.48 3.85 4.96
N ARG A 494 9.31 4.29 4.50
CA ARG A 494 8.36 3.44 3.75
C ARG A 494 8.26 3.74 2.27
N TYR A 495 8.41 5.00 1.86
CA TYR A 495 8.03 5.46 0.53
C TYR A 495 9.15 6.15 -0.24
N SER A 496 10.19 6.64 0.46
CA SER A 496 11.26 7.40 -0.18
C SER A 496 12.10 6.56 -1.14
N LYS A 497 12.51 7.19 -2.24
CA LYS A 497 13.43 6.64 -3.24
C LYS A 497 14.87 7.10 -3.06
N PHE A 498 15.17 7.80 -1.96
CA PHE A 498 16.53 8.21 -1.65
C PHE A 498 17.45 7.00 -1.44
N ASN A 499 18.74 7.19 -1.74
CA ASN A 499 19.75 6.19 -1.43
C ASN A 499 19.96 6.11 0.10
N THR A 500 20.48 4.97 0.56
CA THR A 500 20.64 4.70 1.99
C THR A 500 21.56 5.72 2.65
N GLU A 501 22.58 6.19 1.95
CA GLU A 501 23.54 7.17 2.46
C GLU A 501 22.86 8.51 2.80
N LYS A 502 21.97 8.98 1.92
CA LYS A 502 21.20 10.21 2.14
C LYS A 502 20.18 10.06 3.27
N ILE A 503 19.52 8.91 3.38
CA ILE A 503 18.55 8.67 4.45
C ILE A 503 19.24 8.62 5.82
N ILE A 504 20.42 7.97 5.93
CA ILE A 504 21.20 7.95 7.17
C ILE A 504 21.61 9.37 7.58
N TRP A 505 22.08 10.18 6.63
CA TRP A 505 22.44 11.56 6.91
C TRP A 505 21.24 12.39 7.41
N LEU A 506 20.08 12.30 6.74
CA LEU A 506 18.87 12.98 7.20
C LEU A 506 18.44 12.49 8.59
N ALA A 507 18.54 11.19 8.85
CA ALA A 507 18.15 10.62 10.13
C ALA A 507 19.05 11.07 11.29
N ASP A 508 20.35 11.23 11.04
CA ASP A 508 21.31 11.73 12.01
C ASP A 508 21.12 13.23 12.26
N GLU A 509 21.07 14.05 11.19
CA GLU A 509 20.94 15.52 11.26
C GLU A 509 19.68 15.96 12.03
N TYR A 510 18.55 15.31 11.78
CA TYR A 510 17.26 15.67 12.39
C TYR A 510 16.89 14.78 13.59
N ASN A 511 17.84 14.04 14.15
CA ASN A 511 17.67 13.19 15.33
C ASN A 511 16.46 12.23 15.24
N MET A 512 16.45 11.37 14.22
CA MET A 512 15.44 10.34 13.97
C MET A 512 16.02 8.94 14.28
N PRO A 513 16.11 8.53 15.56
CA PRO A 513 16.86 7.34 15.97
C PRO A 513 16.26 6.04 15.44
N ARG A 514 14.92 5.96 15.29
CA ARG A 514 14.25 4.75 14.79
C ARG A 514 14.59 4.51 13.32
N LEU A 515 14.51 5.55 12.49
CA LEU A 515 14.95 5.50 11.10
C LEU A 515 16.45 5.21 10.98
N LEU A 516 17.27 5.86 11.79
CA LEU A 516 18.72 5.67 11.79
C LEU A 516 19.11 4.22 12.08
N ASP A 517 18.60 3.65 13.17
CA ASP A 517 18.88 2.27 13.56
C ASP A 517 18.36 1.28 12.51
N ASN A 518 17.19 1.53 11.91
CA ASN A 518 16.65 0.73 10.82
C ASN A 518 17.59 0.75 9.60
N CYS A 519 18.03 1.93 9.18
CA CYS A 519 18.93 2.09 8.04
C CYS A 519 20.30 1.44 8.28
N ILE A 520 20.88 1.59 9.48
CA ILE A 520 22.15 0.94 9.84
C ILE A 520 22.00 -0.58 9.81
N ARG A 521 20.88 -1.14 10.28
CA ARG A 521 20.60 -2.58 10.18
C ARG A 521 20.53 -3.06 8.73
N ARG A 522 19.98 -2.24 7.81
CA ARG A 522 19.90 -2.55 6.36
C ARG A 522 21.23 -2.51 5.64
N LEU A 523 22.29 -1.96 6.25
CA LEU A 523 23.69 -2.21 5.86
C LEU A 523 24.04 -3.65 6.25
N ASN A 524 23.53 -4.61 5.47
CA ASN A 524 23.60 -6.04 5.76
C ASN A 524 24.73 -6.77 5.03
N THR A 525 25.51 -6.07 4.22
CA THR A 525 26.70 -6.60 3.57
C THR A 525 27.88 -5.68 3.81
N LEU A 526 29.08 -6.27 3.89
CA LEU A 526 30.33 -5.52 4.08
C LEU A 526 30.53 -4.49 2.95
N GLU A 527 30.11 -4.83 1.73
CA GLU A 527 30.15 -3.92 0.57
C GLU A 527 29.29 -2.67 0.80
N LYS A 528 28.03 -2.82 1.24
CA LYS A 528 27.13 -1.69 1.50
C LYS A 528 27.63 -0.81 2.64
N ALA A 529 28.15 -1.43 3.71
CA ALA A 529 28.66 -0.70 4.87
C ALA A 529 29.95 0.07 4.53
N ASN A 530 30.86 -0.54 3.75
CA ASN A 530 32.04 0.16 3.25
C ASN A 530 31.70 1.24 2.22
N LYS A 531 30.67 1.04 1.40
CA LYS A 531 30.15 2.07 0.49
C LYS A 531 29.65 3.28 1.27
N MET A 532 28.92 3.06 2.37
CA MET A 532 28.50 4.13 3.27
C MET A 532 29.71 4.90 3.84
N LYS A 533 30.71 4.18 4.37
CA LYS A 533 31.93 4.77 4.93
C LYS A 533 32.74 5.60 3.93
N LYS A 534 32.69 5.24 2.64
CA LYS A 534 33.37 5.96 1.55
C LYS A 534 32.54 7.11 0.96
N SER A 535 31.31 7.32 1.41
CA SER A 535 30.43 8.35 0.85
C SER A 535 30.77 9.73 1.40
N ASP A 536 30.60 10.77 0.59
CA ASP A 536 30.80 12.17 1.01
C ASP A 536 29.87 12.58 2.16
N LYS A 537 28.75 11.85 2.34
CA LYS A 537 27.81 12.05 3.44
C LYS A 537 28.30 11.49 4.77
N TYR A 538 29.24 10.55 4.77
CA TYR A 538 29.79 9.96 6.00
C TYR A 538 30.51 11.00 6.86
N GLU A 539 31.27 11.91 6.24
CA GLU A 539 32.01 12.94 6.97
C GLU A 539 31.07 13.91 7.68
N GLN A 540 29.86 14.13 7.14
CA GLN A 540 28.82 14.99 7.69
C GLN A 540 28.06 14.36 8.88
N LEU A 541 28.32 13.09 9.21
CA LEU A 541 27.63 12.41 10.31
C LEU A 541 28.27 12.73 11.67
N SER A 542 27.46 12.65 12.71
CA SER A 542 27.87 12.66 14.10
C SER A 542 28.82 11.50 14.42
N ASP A 543 29.70 11.70 15.41
CA ASP A 543 30.64 10.68 15.85
C ASP A 543 29.93 9.43 16.39
N GLU A 544 28.77 9.61 17.03
CA GLU A 544 27.93 8.49 17.51
C GLU A 544 27.46 7.61 16.34
N THR A 545 26.94 8.24 15.28
CA THR A 545 26.48 7.50 14.09
C THR A 545 27.63 6.83 13.36
N LYS A 546 28.78 7.51 13.24
CA LYS A 546 30.01 6.92 12.67
C LYS A 546 30.42 5.67 13.46
N LEU A 547 30.39 5.71 14.79
CA LEU A 547 30.68 4.56 15.64
C LEU A 547 29.71 3.39 15.39
N LYS A 548 28.40 3.66 15.31
CA LYS A 548 27.40 2.63 14.99
C LYS A 548 27.65 1.96 13.63
N ILE A 549 28.06 2.72 12.61
CA ILE A 549 28.40 2.18 11.29
C ILE A 549 29.67 1.32 11.35
N VAL A 550 30.71 1.76 12.07
CA VAL A 550 31.96 1.00 12.23
C VAL A 550 31.73 -0.29 13.01
N ASP A 551 30.95 -0.27 14.09
CA ASP A 551 30.56 -1.49 14.82
C ASP A 551 29.80 -2.46 13.92
N ARG A 552 28.91 -1.95 13.06
CA ARG A 552 28.21 -2.77 12.06
C ARG A 552 29.17 -3.42 11.06
N ILE A 553 30.19 -2.69 10.58
CA ILE A 553 31.24 -3.23 9.69
C ILE A 553 32.01 -4.34 10.40
N PHE A 554 32.43 -4.12 11.64
CA PHE A 554 33.17 -5.11 12.42
C PHE A 554 32.37 -6.41 12.61
N LYS A 555 31.09 -6.28 12.95
CA LYS A 555 30.18 -7.44 13.07
C LYS A 555 30.03 -8.21 11.75
N LEU A 556 30.04 -7.53 10.62
CA LEU A 556 29.92 -8.17 9.30
C LEU A 556 31.24 -8.76 8.78
N SER A 557 32.39 -8.36 9.32
CA SER A 557 33.70 -8.91 8.92
C SER A 557 34.10 -10.15 9.71
N HIS A 558 33.34 -10.50 10.76
CA HIS A 558 33.55 -11.67 11.62
C HIS A 558 32.50 -12.77 11.38
N ILE A 559 31.65 -12.59 10.35
CA ILE A 559 30.73 -13.57 9.76
C ILE A 559 31.34 -14.00 8.44
#